data_AF-A0A964H5P7-F1
#
_entry.id   AF-A0A964H5P7-F1
#
_cell.length_a   1.000
_cell.length_b   1.000
_cell.length_c   1.000
_cell.angle_alpha   90.00
_cell.angle_beta   90.00
_cell.angle_gamma   90.00
#
_symmetry.space_group_name_H-M   'P 1'
#
loop_
_entity.id
_entity.type
_entity.pdbx_description
1 polymer ?
#
loop_
_entity_poly.entity_id
_entity_poly.type
_entity_poly.pdbx_seq_one_letter_code
_entity_poly.pdbx_strand_id
1 'polypeptide(L)'
;MCSVVGVYRNPNASKIAYYALFAMQHRGQEAGGISSSDGTRIYTIKDRGLVTQIFKEESFKVLKGDVAIGHTRYSTAGDDSILDAQPVFARYGLGEISIVHNGNFVNGRELREELINRGAIFQSNMDTENLIHLIAKNPAPTLKERIIQSLKRVKGAYSLIILSRSKMFAVRDPFGFRPLSIGKLRSGGYIVASETSAFELVGADPIRDIEPGEMVIFEGESFTSQQLFPPTPKRCIFEYIYFARPDSVVFGKNVYQVREQMGRELAKELPVDADMVVPVPDSGVAAALGYSQESGIPFEMAIMRNHYVGRTFIEPTQEVRDLKVKLKLSPIKEKIRGKRLIVIDDSIVRGTTSRRIIRMLREAGAKEIHMRIASPATVGPCYYGVDT
;
A
#
# COMPACT_ATOMS: atom_id res chain seq x y z
N MET A 1 1.85 -3.61 -3.14
CA MET A 1 2.18 -2.19 -2.92
C MET A 1 2.63 -1.97 -1.49
N CYS A 2 3.44 -0.98 -1.14
CA CYS A 2 3.87 -0.85 0.25
C CYS A 2 2.95 0.07 1.07
N SER A 3 2.99 -0.03 2.40
CA SER A 3 2.48 1.02 3.29
C SER A 3 3.64 1.74 3.98
N VAL A 4 3.47 3.03 4.23
CA VAL A 4 4.38 3.82 5.07
C VAL A 4 3.58 4.49 6.18
N VAL A 5 4.20 4.61 7.36
CA VAL A 5 3.68 5.38 8.49
C VAL A 5 4.79 6.18 9.15
N GLY A 6 4.46 7.35 9.67
CA GLY A 6 5.29 8.17 10.54
C GLY A 6 4.47 8.67 11.71
N VAL A 7 5.00 8.59 12.92
CA VAL A 7 4.41 9.11 14.15
C VAL A 7 5.40 10.07 14.76
N TYR A 8 4.96 11.28 15.07
CA TYR A 8 5.81 12.33 15.60
C TYR A 8 5.30 12.83 16.94
N ARG A 9 6.22 12.90 17.91
CA ARG A 9 6.02 13.48 19.23
C ARG A 9 4.90 12.81 20.03
N ASN A 10 4.98 11.50 20.16
CA ASN A 10 4.10 10.72 21.01
C ASN A 10 4.92 9.69 21.81
N PRO A 11 4.81 9.62 23.14
CA PRO A 11 5.56 8.66 23.97
C PRO A 11 5.40 7.18 23.57
N ASN A 12 4.32 6.84 22.86
CA ASN A 12 4.04 5.50 22.35
C ASN A 12 4.23 5.38 20.82
N ALA A 13 5.07 6.22 20.21
CA ALA A 13 5.21 6.32 18.76
C ALA A 13 5.40 4.97 18.05
N SER A 14 6.27 4.10 18.57
CA SER A 14 6.52 2.77 18.01
C SER A 14 5.30 1.85 18.06
N LYS A 15 4.51 1.89 19.15
CA LYS A 15 3.26 1.11 19.28
C LYS A 15 2.17 1.63 18.35
N ILE A 16 2.05 2.96 18.22
CA ILE A 16 1.11 3.59 17.29
C ILE A 16 1.48 3.23 15.85
N ALA A 17 2.76 3.30 15.49
CA ALA A 17 3.25 2.88 14.19
C ALA A 17 2.92 1.40 13.92
N TYR A 18 3.09 0.52 14.90
CA TYR A 18 2.68 -0.89 14.80
C TYR A 18 1.20 -1.06 14.47
N TYR A 19 0.29 -0.42 15.23
CA TYR A 19 -1.15 -0.54 14.97
C TYR A 19 -1.56 0.08 13.64
N ALA A 20 -0.96 1.20 13.26
CA ALA A 20 -1.18 1.81 11.95
C ALA A 20 -0.74 0.87 10.80
N LEU A 21 0.42 0.21 10.90
CA LEU A 21 0.85 -0.78 9.93
C LEU A 21 -0.06 -2.01 9.92
N PHE A 22 -0.57 -2.44 11.07
CA PHE A 22 -1.56 -3.51 11.18
C PHE A 22 -2.84 -3.17 10.41
N ALA A 23 -3.36 -1.94 10.55
CA ALA A 23 -4.51 -1.47 9.78
C ALA A 23 -4.25 -1.50 8.26
N MET A 24 -3.00 -1.29 7.83
CA MET A 24 -2.61 -1.23 6.42
C MET A 24 -1.92 -2.52 5.93
N GLN A 25 -2.04 -3.63 6.66
CA GLN A 25 -1.38 -4.90 6.34
C GLN A 25 -1.81 -5.48 4.98
N HIS A 26 -2.98 -5.08 4.46
CA HIS A 26 -3.44 -5.47 3.12
C HIS A 26 -2.52 -4.95 2.01
N ARG A 27 -1.78 -3.87 2.22
CA ARG A 27 -0.85 -3.34 1.22
C ARG A 27 0.30 -4.31 0.97
N GLY A 28 0.91 -4.85 2.02
CA GLY A 28 2.05 -5.77 1.93
C GLY A 28 2.14 -6.70 3.14
N GLN A 29 2.49 -7.96 2.91
CA GLN A 29 2.46 -9.07 3.88
C GLN A 29 3.80 -9.84 3.96
N GLU A 30 4.78 -9.44 3.17
CA GLU A 30 6.02 -10.18 2.94
C GLU A 30 7.10 -9.81 3.95
N ALA A 31 7.15 -8.54 4.34
CA ALA A 31 8.05 -8.04 5.37
C ALA A 31 7.51 -6.75 6.00
N GLY A 32 8.06 -6.39 7.14
CA GLY A 32 7.73 -5.13 7.81
C GLY A 32 8.85 -4.66 8.72
N GLY A 33 8.76 -3.41 9.14
CA GLY A 33 9.77 -2.82 9.99
C GLY A 33 9.33 -1.50 10.62
N ILE A 34 9.95 -1.16 11.74
CA ILE A 34 9.79 0.11 12.44
C ILE A 34 11.18 0.63 12.80
N SER A 35 11.38 1.93 12.61
CA SER A 35 12.50 2.67 13.17
C SER A 35 11.98 3.75 14.10
N SER A 36 12.49 3.85 15.32
CA SER A 36 12.11 4.87 16.29
C SER A 36 13.32 5.70 16.71
N SER A 37 13.11 6.93 17.16
CA SER A 37 14.18 7.83 17.60
C SER A 37 13.88 8.41 18.97
N ASP A 38 14.90 8.41 19.84
CA ASP A 38 14.88 9.02 21.17
C ASP A 38 15.47 10.44 21.21
N GLY A 39 15.68 11.05 20.04
CA GLY A 39 16.34 12.35 19.90
C GLY A 39 17.87 12.24 19.73
N THR A 40 18.47 11.11 20.13
CA THR A 40 19.93 10.91 20.12
C THR A 40 20.39 9.82 19.17
N ARG A 41 19.59 8.78 18.99
CA ARG A 41 19.84 7.68 18.05
C ARG A 41 18.54 7.06 17.54
N ILE A 42 18.66 6.32 16.45
CA ILE A 42 17.59 5.55 15.82
C ILE A 42 17.73 4.07 16.16
N TYR A 43 16.64 3.45 16.56
CA TYR A 43 16.49 2.02 16.79
C TYR A 43 15.68 1.43 15.65
N THR A 44 16.13 0.33 15.05
CA THR A 44 15.43 -0.30 13.93
C THR A 44 15.20 -1.78 14.21
N ILE A 45 13.96 -2.22 14.06
CA ILE A 45 13.58 -3.64 14.00
C ILE A 45 12.84 -3.84 12.68
N LYS A 46 13.29 -4.82 11.90
CA LYS A 46 12.64 -5.23 10.65
C LYS A 46 12.86 -6.71 10.43
N ASP A 47 11.84 -7.39 9.91
CA ASP A 47 11.91 -8.82 9.61
C ASP A 47 10.86 -9.19 8.56
N ARG A 48 10.87 -10.44 8.13
CA ARG A 48 9.90 -11.01 7.20
C ARG A 48 8.60 -11.38 7.90
N GLY A 49 7.52 -11.41 7.12
CA GLY A 49 6.19 -11.80 7.58
C GLY A 49 5.28 -10.63 7.95
N LEU A 50 4.20 -10.98 8.64
CA LEU A 50 3.18 -10.04 9.08
C LEU A 50 3.68 -9.22 10.27
N VAL A 51 3.13 -8.00 10.47
CA VAL A 51 3.54 -7.14 11.58
C VAL A 51 3.34 -7.82 12.94
N THR A 52 2.31 -8.65 13.08
CA THR A 52 2.01 -9.42 14.30
C THR A 52 3.01 -10.54 14.59
N GLN A 53 3.73 -11.00 13.55
CA GLN A 53 4.79 -11.99 13.67
C GLN A 53 6.10 -11.31 14.05
N ILE A 54 6.39 -10.16 13.41
CA ILE A 54 7.64 -9.40 13.56
C ILE A 54 7.74 -8.74 14.94
N PHE A 55 6.67 -8.07 15.40
CA PHE A 55 6.71 -7.27 16.62
C PHE A 55 6.06 -8.02 17.79
N LYS A 56 6.85 -8.22 18.84
CA LYS A 56 6.43 -8.74 20.14
C LYS A 56 6.55 -7.65 21.20
N GLU A 57 6.10 -7.93 22.41
CA GLU A 57 6.13 -6.95 23.50
C GLU A 57 7.57 -6.47 23.79
N GLU A 58 8.54 -7.37 23.64
CA GLU A 58 9.98 -7.11 23.76
C GLU A 58 10.49 -6.12 22.71
N SER A 59 9.94 -6.14 21.50
CA SER A 59 10.33 -5.23 20.42
C SER A 59 10.14 -3.76 20.85
N PHE A 60 9.08 -3.47 21.60
CA PHE A 60 8.79 -2.11 22.07
C PHE A 60 9.66 -1.67 23.25
N LYS A 61 10.39 -2.59 23.90
CA LYS A 61 11.44 -2.23 24.88
C LYS A 61 12.71 -1.72 24.18
N VAL A 62 12.93 -2.14 22.93
CA VAL A 62 14.05 -1.71 22.07
C VAL A 62 13.69 -0.45 21.28
N LEU A 63 12.51 -0.40 20.69
CA LEU A 63 12.02 0.72 19.87
C LEU A 63 11.60 1.92 20.74
N LYS A 64 12.58 2.59 21.33
CA LYS A 64 12.41 3.73 22.23
C LYS A 64 12.21 5.05 21.49
N GLY A 65 11.67 6.02 22.23
CA GLY A 65 11.55 7.40 21.81
C GLY A 65 10.14 7.79 21.37
N ASP A 66 9.98 9.05 21.00
CA ASP A 66 8.69 9.69 20.74
C ASP A 66 8.43 9.96 19.25
N VAL A 67 9.34 9.53 18.38
CA VAL A 67 9.18 9.56 16.93
C VAL A 67 9.42 8.17 16.35
N ALA A 68 8.58 7.73 15.43
CA ALA A 68 8.77 6.45 14.75
C ALA A 68 8.31 6.51 13.29
N ILE A 69 8.97 5.75 12.42
CA ILE A 69 8.53 5.48 11.05
C ILE A 69 8.42 3.98 10.85
N GLY A 70 7.50 3.55 10.01
CA GLY A 70 7.24 2.13 9.77
C GLY A 70 6.83 1.84 8.34
N HIS A 71 6.96 0.57 7.96
CA HIS A 71 6.65 0.12 6.61
C HIS A 71 6.15 -1.33 6.59
N THR A 72 5.21 -1.64 5.69
CA THR A 72 4.95 -3.01 5.24
C THR A 72 5.27 -3.15 3.76
N ARG A 73 5.97 -4.24 3.41
CA ARG A 73 6.42 -4.52 2.06
C ARG A 73 5.48 -5.48 1.37
N TYR A 74 5.19 -5.18 0.11
CA TYR A 74 4.71 -6.15 -0.87
C TYR A 74 5.87 -6.50 -1.80
N SER A 75 6.14 -7.78 -2.02
CA SER A 75 7.24 -8.14 -2.91
C SER A 75 6.82 -7.90 -4.35
N THR A 76 7.53 -7.01 -5.04
CA THR A 76 7.71 -7.07 -6.50
C THR A 76 8.76 -8.15 -6.81
N ALA A 77 8.84 -8.64 -8.04
CA ALA A 77 9.86 -9.62 -8.44
C ALA A 77 11.27 -9.23 -7.92
N GLY A 78 11.87 -10.09 -7.08
CA GLY A 78 13.14 -9.86 -6.42
C GLY A 78 13.44 -10.94 -5.37
N ASP A 79 14.72 -11.17 -5.09
CA ASP A 79 15.21 -12.22 -4.19
C ASP A 79 14.62 -12.13 -2.78
N ASP A 80 14.49 -13.29 -2.14
CA ASP A 80 13.75 -13.47 -0.89
C ASP A 80 14.54 -13.01 0.36
N SER A 81 15.24 -11.89 0.27
CA SER A 81 16.17 -11.40 1.31
C SER A 81 15.50 -10.50 2.35
N ILE A 82 15.87 -10.69 3.62
CA ILE A 82 15.55 -9.74 4.71
C ILE A 82 16.11 -8.34 4.45
N LEU A 83 17.16 -8.25 3.63
CA LEU A 83 17.80 -6.97 3.28
C LEU A 83 16.84 -6.07 2.50
N ASP A 84 15.83 -6.64 1.84
CA ASP A 84 14.80 -5.89 1.12
C ASP A 84 13.63 -5.44 2.01
N ALA A 85 13.68 -5.66 3.33
CA ALA A 85 12.74 -5.06 4.27
C ALA A 85 13.11 -3.59 4.55
N GLN A 86 12.09 -2.73 4.69
CA GLN A 86 12.24 -1.35 5.13
C GLN A 86 11.70 -1.20 6.57
N PRO A 87 12.14 -0.21 7.36
CA PRO A 87 12.97 0.95 7.00
C PRO A 87 14.41 0.62 6.57
N VAL A 88 14.99 1.46 5.71
CA VAL A 88 16.42 1.41 5.39
C VAL A 88 17.13 2.41 6.28
N PHE A 89 17.97 1.90 7.18
CA PHE A 89 18.75 2.68 8.15
C PHE A 89 20.19 2.82 7.69
N ALA A 90 20.79 3.99 7.91
CA ALA A 90 22.21 4.23 7.67
C ALA A 90 22.81 5.28 8.61
N ARG A 91 24.13 5.21 8.77
CA ARG A 91 24.95 6.24 9.43
C ARG A 91 25.77 6.99 8.39
N TYR A 92 25.82 8.31 8.49
CA TYR A 92 26.51 9.18 7.54
C TYR A 92 26.97 10.48 8.20
N GLY A 93 27.52 11.41 7.41
CA GLY A 93 28.16 12.64 7.89
C GLY A 93 27.29 13.57 8.77
N LEU A 94 25.95 13.49 8.73
CA LEU A 94 25.08 14.27 9.66
C LEU A 94 24.50 13.44 10.82
N GLY A 95 24.96 12.20 10.99
CA GLY A 95 24.51 11.28 12.03
C GLY A 95 23.72 10.10 11.46
N GLU A 96 22.53 9.84 12.01
CA GLU A 96 21.71 8.68 11.67
C GLU A 96 20.48 9.08 10.86
N ILE A 97 20.15 8.27 9.86
CA ILE A 97 18.97 8.45 9.00
C ILE A 97 18.27 7.10 8.79
N SER A 98 16.95 7.13 8.71
CA SER A 98 16.15 6.00 8.31
C SER A 98 15.05 6.44 7.34
N ILE A 99 14.79 5.65 6.29
CA ILE A 99 13.82 5.99 5.25
C ILE A 99 12.85 4.85 5.03
N VAL A 100 11.57 5.20 4.88
CA VAL A 100 10.52 4.33 4.33
C VAL A 100 9.94 4.94 3.06
N HIS A 101 9.60 4.07 2.11
CA HIS A 101 9.22 4.44 0.76
C HIS A 101 8.10 3.53 0.23
N ASN A 102 7.01 4.15 -0.22
CA ASN A 102 6.02 3.53 -1.08
C ASN A 102 6.07 4.19 -2.47
N GLY A 103 6.44 3.43 -3.49
CA GLY A 103 6.66 3.95 -4.84
C GLY A 103 7.69 3.14 -5.61
N ASN A 104 8.16 3.72 -6.73
CA ASN A 104 9.21 3.14 -7.57
C ASN A 104 9.97 4.27 -8.29
N PHE A 105 11.29 4.19 -8.27
CA PHE A 105 12.17 5.09 -9.00
C PHE A 105 12.43 4.51 -10.38
N VAL A 106 11.83 5.11 -11.40
CA VAL A 106 11.96 4.66 -12.81
C VAL A 106 13.42 4.72 -13.27
N ASN A 107 14.19 5.69 -12.77
CA ASN A 107 15.63 5.79 -13.03
C ASN A 107 16.50 5.19 -11.90
N GLY A 108 15.95 4.31 -11.05
CA GLY A 108 16.66 3.71 -9.92
C GLY A 108 17.93 2.96 -10.33
N ARG A 109 17.88 2.24 -11.46
CA ARG A 109 19.04 1.53 -12.02
C ARG A 109 20.16 2.47 -12.46
N GLU A 110 19.82 3.52 -13.23
CA GLU A 110 20.77 4.54 -13.69
C GLU A 110 21.47 5.21 -12.49
N LEU A 111 20.69 5.61 -11.48
CA LEU A 111 21.21 6.22 -10.26
C LEU A 111 22.15 5.27 -9.51
N ARG A 112 21.80 3.99 -9.42
CA ARG A 112 22.61 2.96 -8.75
C ARG A 112 23.95 2.77 -9.45
N GLU A 113 23.95 2.60 -10.77
CA GLU A 113 25.17 2.43 -11.57
C GLU A 113 26.11 3.64 -11.41
N GLU A 114 25.58 4.87 -11.47
CA GLU A 114 26.36 6.09 -11.23
C GLU A 114 26.98 6.11 -9.81
N LEU A 115 26.21 5.73 -8.79
CA LEU A 115 26.66 5.71 -7.40
C LEU A 115 27.77 4.67 -7.18
N ILE A 116 27.62 3.47 -7.75
CA ILE A 116 28.61 2.39 -7.71
C ILE A 116 29.91 2.82 -8.39
N ASN A 117 29.82 3.42 -9.59
CA ASN A 117 30.99 3.94 -10.31
C ASN A 117 31.76 5.02 -9.52
N ARG A 118 31.09 5.68 -8.56
CA ARG A 118 31.70 6.63 -7.61
C ARG A 118 32.03 5.99 -6.25
N GLY A 119 32.19 4.67 -6.20
CA GLY A 119 32.60 3.91 -5.03
C GLY A 119 31.53 3.70 -3.96
N ALA A 120 30.23 3.83 -4.27
CA ALA A 120 29.19 3.42 -3.33
C ALA A 120 29.06 1.89 -3.29
N ILE A 121 28.89 1.35 -2.08
CA ILE A 121 28.56 -0.05 -1.84
C ILE A 121 27.11 -0.16 -1.38
N PHE A 122 26.40 -1.18 -1.84
CA PHE A 122 24.99 -1.39 -1.54
C PHE A 122 24.78 -2.75 -0.87
N GLN A 123 23.82 -2.80 0.05
CA GLN A 123 23.41 -4.01 0.77
C GLN A 123 22.13 -4.62 0.21
N SER A 124 21.31 -3.84 -0.49
CA SER A 124 20.03 -4.26 -1.06
C SER A 124 19.87 -3.78 -2.50
N ASN A 125 18.82 -4.24 -3.17
CA ASN A 125 18.43 -3.76 -4.50
C ASN A 125 17.29 -2.72 -4.43
N MET A 126 16.97 -2.21 -3.24
CA MET A 126 15.86 -1.27 -3.06
C MET A 126 16.20 0.14 -3.56
N ASP A 127 15.25 0.75 -4.25
CA ASP A 127 15.27 2.17 -4.61
C ASP A 127 15.58 3.10 -3.44
N THR A 128 15.07 2.76 -2.26
CA THR A 128 15.26 3.52 -1.02
C THR A 128 16.74 3.67 -0.65
N GLU A 129 17.58 2.67 -0.94
CA GLU A 129 19.01 2.74 -0.65
C GLU A 129 19.74 3.70 -1.61
N ASN A 130 19.28 3.81 -2.87
CA ASN A 130 19.78 4.84 -3.78
C ASN A 130 19.57 6.24 -3.18
N LEU A 131 18.40 6.50 -2.60
CA LEU A 131 18.11 7.79 -1.96
C LEU A 131 19.00 8.06 -0.74
N ILE A 132 19.32 7.04 0.07
CA ILE A 132 20.28 7.19 1.17
C ILE A 132 21.64 7.65 0.65
N HIS A 133 22.16 7.01 -0.39
CA HIS A 133 23.45 7.40 -0.96
C HIS A 133 23.44 8.79 -1.57
N LEU A 134 22.35 9.17 -2.26
CA LEU A 134 22.18 10.52 -2.80
C LEU A 134 22.23 11.56 -1.69
N ILE A 135 21.51 11.34 -0.58
CA ILE A 135 21.50 12.24 0.58
C ILE A 135 22.88 12.27 1.25
N ALA A 136 23.50 11.10 1.46
CA ALA A 136 24.74 10.98 2.19
C ALA A 136 25.91 11.67 1.47
N LYS A 137 25.97 11.55 0.14
CA LYS A 137 27.01 12.17 -0.71
C LYS A 137 26.73 13.63 -1.07
N ASN A 138 25.55 14.17 -0.73
CA ASN A 138 25.23 15.56 -1.06
C ASN A 138 26.00 16.54 -0.14
N PRO A 139 26.69 17.55 -0.70
CA PRO A 139 27.53 18.46 0.07
C PRO A 139 26.76 19.57 0.81
N ALA A 140 25.45 19.71 0.59
CA ALA A 140 24.65 20.77 1.23
C ALA A 140 24.75 20.70 2.77
N PRO A 141 24.73 21.84 3.48
CA PRO A 141 24.98 21.88 4.91
C PRO A 141 23.84 21.24 5.72
N THR A 142 22.59 21.39 5.28
CA THR A 142 21.43 20.89 6.04
C THR A 142 20.84 19.61 5.45
N LEU A 143 20.31 18.72 6.30
CA LEU A 143 19.59 17.52 5.84
C LEU A 143 18.41 17.87 4.91
N LYS A 144 17.68 18.96 5.21
CA LYS A 144 16.58 19.44 4.36
C LYS A 144 17.05 19.68 2.92
N GLU A 145 18.13 20.44 2.74
CA GLU A 145 18.66 20.73 1.41
C GLU A 145 19.19 19.48 0.73
N ARG A 146 19.85 18.57 1.47
CA ARG A 146 20.32 17.30 0.92
C ARG A 146 19.16 16.45 0.40
N ILE A 147 18.03 16.38 1.12
CA ILE A 147 16.82 15.69 0.66
C ILE A 147 16.30 16.35 -0.62
N ILE A 148 16.10 17.68 -0.62
CA ILE A 148 15.57 18.41 -1.79
C ILE A 148 16.42 18.18 -3.03
N GLN A 149 17.74 18.33 -2.91
CA GLN A 149 18.67 18.15 -4.03
C GLN A 149 18.74 16.70 -4.50
N SER A 150 18.59 15.73 -3.60
CA SER A 150 18.52 14.31 -3.95
C SER A 150 17.24 13.98 -4.72
N LEU A 151 16.09 14.51 -4.28
CA LEU A 151 14.80 14.28 -4.92
C LEU A 151 14.69 14.90 -6.31
N LYS A 152 15.44 15.98 -6.61
CA LYS A 152 15.56 16.53 -7.97
C LYS A 152 16.13 15.53 -8.98
N ARG A 153 16.87 14.53 -8.52
CA ARG A 153 17.50 13.51 -9.37
C ARG A 153 16.64 12.27 -9.55
N VAL A 154 15.62 12.10 -8.70
CA VAL A 154 14.74 10.93 -8.69
C VAL A 154 13.59 11.16 -9.68
N LYS A 155 13.35 10.18 -10.55
CA LYS A 155 12.20 10.14 -11.46
C LYS A 155 11.31 8.97 -11.09
N GLY A 156 10.01 9.19 -10.96
CA GLY A 156 9.06 8.13 -10.66
C GLY A 156 7.99 8.58 -9.68
N ALA A 157 7.44 7.61 -8.95
CA ALA A 157 6.40 7.82 -7.94
C ALA A 157 6.98 7.55 -6.56
N TYR A 158 6.64 8.37 -5.57
CA TYR A 158 7.08 8.17 -4.21
C TYR A 158 6.21 8.88 -3.17
N SER A 159 5.91 8.15 -2.10
CA SER A 159 5.53 8.67 -0.80
C SER A 159 6.61 8.22 0.18
N LEU A 160 7.34 9.19 0.72
CA LEU A 160 8.52 8.97 1.54
C LEU A 160 8.28 9.50 2.95
N ILE A 161 8.78 8.77 3.94
CA ILE A 161 8.96 9.31 5.28
C ILE A 161 10.41 9.08 5.70
N ILE A 162 11.08 10.16 6.07
CA ILE A 162 12.51 10.19 6.42
C ILE A 162 12.60 10.58 7.89
N LEU A 163 13.27 9.73 8.67
CA LEU A 163 13.56 9.95 10.07
C LEU A 163 15.03 10.29 10.23
N SER A 164 15.30 11.43 10.87
CA SER A 164 16.60 11.72 11.48
C SER A 164 16.48 11.58 12.99
N ARG A 165 17.57 11.82 13.72
CA ARG A 165 17.55 11.75 15.19
C ARG A 165 16.49 12.66 15.83
N SER A 166 16.27 13.87 15.30
CA SER A 166 15.37 14.87 15.93
C SER A 166 14.22 15.37 15.04
N LYS A 167 14.25 15.07 13.73
CA LYS A 167 13.24 15.53 12.76
C LYS A 167 12.67 14.38 11.96
N MET A 168 11.40 14.52 11.57
CA MET A 168 10.75 13.65 10.59
C MET A 168 10.32 14.47 9.39
N PHE A 169 10.51 13.94 8.19
CA PHE A 169 10.09 14.55 6.93
C PHE A 169 9.12 13.61 6.24
N ALA A 170 8.02 14.13 5.72
CA ALA A 170 7.11 13.40 4.84
C ALA A 170 7.09 14.09 3.48
N VAL A 171 7.31 13.34 2.40
CA VAL A 171 7.46 13.92 1.06
C VAL A 171 6.66 13.13 0.05
N ARG A 172 5.99 13.85 -0.84
CA ARG A 172 5.20 13.25 -1.92
C ARG A 172 5.69 13.74 -3.28
N ASP A 173 5.74 12.83 -4.25
CA ASP A 173 6.19 13.15 -5.60
C ASP A 173 5.30 14.21 -6.29
N PRO A 174 5.80 14.94 -7.31
CA PRO A 174 5.05 15.98 -8.01
C PRO A 174 3.76 15.51 -8.66
N PHE A 175 3.61 14.21 -8.95
CA PHE A 175 2.38 13.64 -9.48
C PHE A 175 1.36 13.34 -8.37
N GLY A 176 1.78 13.26 -7.12
CA GLY A 176 0.97 12.74 -6.03
C GLY A 176 0.49 11.32 -6.33
N PHE A 177 1.33 10.51 -6.97
CA PHE A 177 0.92 9.22 -7.52
C PHE A 177 0.47 8.24 -6.43
N ARG A 178 1.25 8.16 -5.34
CA ARG A 178 0.98 7.35 -4.16
C ARG A 178 0.30 8.17 -3.06
N PRO A 179 -0.65 7.60 -2.28
CA PRO A 179 -1.37 8.31 -1.25
C PRO A 179 -0.51 8.51 0.00
N LEU A 180 -0.67 9.68 0.64
CA LEU A 180 -0.01 10.04 1.88
C LEU A 180 -0.82 11.15 2.56
N SER A 181 -1.26 10.91 3.79
CA SER A 181 -2.15 11.82 4.52
C SER A 181 -1.59 12.11 5.92
N ILE A 182 -1.99 13.24 6.51
CA ILE A 182 -1.58 13.68 7.85
C ILE A 182 -2.81 13.72 8.76
N GLY A 183 -2.65 13.23 9.98
CA GLY A 183 -3.64 13.31 11.06
C GLY A 183 -3.05 13.83 12.36
N LYS A 184 -3.91 14.36 13.24
CA LYS A 184 -3.58 14.73 14.61
C LYS A 184 -3.97 13.59 15.55
N LEU A 185 -3.03 13.06 16.31
CA LEU A 185 -3.33 12.04 17.31
C LEU A 185 -4.03 12.68 18.51
N ARG A 186 -5.16 12.11 18.93
CA ARG A 186 -5.87 12.55 20.16
C ARG A 186 -5.03 12.36 21.42
N SER A 187 -4.12 11.39 21.39
CA SER A 187 -3.12 11.14 22.44
C SER A 187 -1.91 12.08 22.40
N GLY A 188 -1.91 13.08 21.50
CA GLY A 188 -0.81 14.02 21.30
C GLY A 188 0.13 13.65 20.16
N GLY A 189 0.74 14.65 19.55
CA GLY A 189 1.62 14.47 18.39
C GLY A 189 0.86 14.44 17.05
N TYR A 190 1.48 13.82 16.04
CA TYR A 190 0.96 13.72 14.67
C TYR A 190 1.22 12.33 14.10
N ILE A 191 0.40 11.94 13.11
CA ILE A 191 0.61 10.74 12.31
C ILE A 191 0.58 11.10 10.83
N VAL A 192 1.43 10.44 10.05
CA VAL A 192 1.41 10.43 8.59
C VAL A 192 1.26 8.99 8.14
N ALA A 193 0.34 8.69 7.24
CA ALA A 193 0.10 7.31 6.78
C ALA A 193 -0.29 7.25 5.30
N SER A 194 -0.07 6.10 4.66
CA SER A 194 -0.54 5.86 3.29
C SER A 194 -2.06 5.87 3.14
N GLU A 195 -2.81 5.54 4.19
CA GLU A 195 -4.28 5.50 4.18
C GLU A 195 -4.88 5.99 5.49
N THR A 196 -6.04 6.63 5.42
CA THR A 196 -6.77 7.12 6.60
C THR A 196 -7.39 6.01 7.45
N SER A 197 -7.53 4.78 6.93
CA SER A 197 -7.94 3.62 7.75
C SER A 197 -7.00 3.35 8.93
N ALA A 198 -5.74 3.79 8.84
CA ALA A 198 -4.82 3.78 9.97
C ALA A 198 -5.22 4.77 11.08
N PHE A 199 -5.79 5.93 10.71
CA PHE A 199 -6.15 7.00 11.64
C PHE A 199 -7.28 6.58 12.56
N GLU A 200 -8.31 5.94 12.01
CA GLU A 200 -9.43 5.40 12.77
C GLU A 200 -8.96 4.43 13.87
N LEU A 201 -8.07 3.50 13.53
CA LEU A 201 -7.60 2.50 14.48
C LEU A 201 -6.76 3.11 15.63
N VAL A 202 -5.98 4.14 15.35
CA VAL A 202 -5.08 4.75 16.35
C VAL A 202 -5.66 6.00 17.02
N GLY A 203 -6.89 6.37 16.70
CA GLY A 203 -7.54 7.56 17.24
C GLY A 203 -6.89 8.87 16.80
N ALA A 204 -6.71 9.05 15.49
CA ALA A 204 -6.25 10.29 14.89
C ALA A 204 -7.35 10.98 14.08
N ASP A 205 -7.46 12.30 14.24
CA ASP A 205 -8.37 13.12 13.44
C ASP A 205 -7.65 13.56 12.15
N PRO A 206 -8.23 13.35 10.95
CA PRO A 206 -7.57 13.70 9.69
C PRO A 206 -7.40 15.22 9.58
N ILE A 207 -6.23 15.66 9.12
CA ILE A 207 -5.96 17.08 8.82
C ILE A 207 -6.14 17.31 7.32
N ARG A 208 -5.35 16.62 6.49
CA ARG A 208 -5.40 16.66 5.01
C ARG A 208 -4.47 15.63 4.37
N ASP A 209 -4.58 15.49 3.06
CA ASP A 209 -3.55 14.84 2.25
C ASP A 209 -2.27 15.71 2.18
N ILE A 210 -1.11 15.07 2.05
CA ILE A 210 0.12 15.73 1.63
C ILE A 210 0.00 16.03 0.14
N GLU A 211 0.21 17.27 -0.26
CA GLU A 211 0.02 17.74 -1.63
C GLU A 211 1.08 17.19 -2.58
N PRO A 212 0.79 17.04 -3.89
CA PRO A 212 1.78 16.67 -4.89
C PRO A 212 2.98 17.62 -4.89
N GLY A 213 4.20 17.11 -4.75
CA GLY A 213 5.43 17.90 -4.72
C GLY A 213 5.70 18.61 -3.38
N GLU A 214 4.92 18.31 -2.34
CA GLU A 214 5.07 18.89 -1.00
C GLU A 214 6.05 18.09 -0.14
N MET A 215 6.84 18.82 0.68
CA MET A 215 7.53 18.30 1.86
C MET A 215 6.92 18.89 3.12
N VAL A 216 6.56 18.01 4.06
CA VAL A 216 6.16 18.38 5.42
C VAL A 216 7.28 18.03 6.39
N ILE A 217 7.66 19.00 7.21
CA ILE A 217 8.79 18.90 8.14
C ILE A 217 8.26 19.00 9.56
N PHE A 218 8.44 17.92 10.33
CA PHE A 218 8.08 17.85 11.74
C PHE A 218 9.31 18.13 12.59
N GLU A 219 9.25 19.23 13.35
CA GLU A 219 10.32 19.69 14.23
C GLU A 219 9.73 20.46 15.42
N GLY A 220 10.26 20.19 16.61
CA GLY A 220 9.79 20.81 17.85
C GLY A 220 8.32 20.44 18.12
N GLU A 221 7.49 21.46 18.26
CA GLU A 221 6.11 21.30 18.73
C GLU A 221 5.10 21.06 17.60
N SER A 222 5.47 21.33 16.34
CA SER A 222 4.55 21.40 15.19
C SER A 222 5.18 20.84 13.91
N PHE A 223 4.50 21.06 12.78
CA PHE A 223 5.07 20.82 11.47
C PHE A 223 4.96 22.06 10.59
N THR A 224 5.84 22.15 9.60
CA THR A 224 5.80 23.16 8.54
C THR A 224 5.66 22.48 7.19
N SER A 225 5.06 23.18 6.23
CA SER A 225 4.86 22.71 4.86
C SER A 225 5.71 23.55 3.90
N GLN A 226 6.33 22.88 2.92
CA GLN A 226 7.08 23.52 1.86
C GLN A 226 6.79 22.85 0.51
N GLN A 227 6.34 23.63 -0.47
CA GLN A 227 6.22 23.18 -1.85
C GLN A 227 7.62 23.07 -2.47
N LEU A 228 8.05 21.86 -2.85
CA LEU A 228 9.37 21.65 -3.47
C LEU A 228 9.32 21.75 -4.99
N PHE A 229 8.25 21.21 -5.58
CA PHE A 229 8.09 21.04 -7.02
C PHE A 229 6.69 21.47 -7.44
N PRO A 230 6.49 22.09 -8.61
CA PRO A 230 5.15 22.38 -9.11
C PRO A 230 4.31 21.10 -9.23
N PRO A 231 3.06 21.09 -8.76
CA PRO A 231 2.20 19.92 -8.81
C PRO A 231 1.79 19.59 -10.27
N THR A 232 1.89 18.32 -10.65
CA THR A 232 1.44 17.78 -11.95
C THR A 232 0.62 16.50 -11.76
N PRO A 233 -0.58 16.57 -11.14
CA PRO A 233 -1.22 15.40 -10.54
C PRO A 233 -1.51 14.24 -11.53
N LYS A 234 -1.04 13.03 -11.21
CA LYS A 234 -1.32 11.77 -11.92
C LYS A 234 -1.54 10.65 -10.91
N ARG A 235 -2.67 10.72 -10.19
CA ARG A 235 -3.01 9.80 -9.08
C ARG A 235 -3.16 8.37 -9.59
N CYS A 236 -2.75 7.39 -8.78
CA CYS A 236 -2.90 5.98 -9.14
C CYS A 236 -4.37 5.54 -9.06
N ILE A 237 -5.03 5.30 -10.21
CA ILE A 237 -6.42 4.82 -10.26
C ILE A 237 -6.60 3.44 -9.61
N PHE A 238 -5.54 2.61 -9.59
CA PHE A 238 -5.54 1.29 -8.97
C PHE A 238 -5.67 1.33 -7.44
N GLU A 239 -5.42 2.47 -6.79
CA GLU A 239 -5.77 2.66 -5.38
C GLU A 239 -7.28 2.52 -5.19
N TYR A 240 -8.08 3.13 -6.06
CA TYR A 240 -9.53 2.99 -6.01
C TYR A 240 -10.00 1.62 -6.49
N ILE A 241 -9.45 1.10 -7.60
CA ILE A 241 -9.91 -0.18 -8.17
C ILE A 241 -9.69 -1.33 -7.19
N TYR A 242 -8.49 -1.43 -6.58
CA TYR A 242 -8.10 -2.64 -5.86
C TYR A 242 -7.35 -2.39 -4.54
N PHE A 243 -6.34 -1.52 -4.53
CA PHE A 243 -5.34 -1.53 -3.45
C PHE A 243 -5.80 -0.92 -2.13
N ALA A 244 -6.48 0.21 -2.17
CA ALA A 244 -6.89 0.89 -0.95
C ALA A 244 -8.04 0.15 -0.28
N ARG A 245 -8.09 0.23 1.04
CA ARG A 245 -9.16 -0.34 1.85
C ARG A 245 -10.44 0.47 1.61
N PRO A 246 -11.64 -0.16 1.51
CA PRO A 246 -12.87 0.56 1.18
C PRO A 246 -13.25 1.69 2.15
N ASP A 247 -12.88 1.56 3.42
CA ASP A 247 -13.13 2.54 4.48
C ASP A 247 -12.10 3.68 4.52
N SER A 248 -11.09 3.65 3.65
CA SER A 248 -10.14 4.75 3.52
C SER A 248 -10.67 5.89 2.66
N VAL A 249 -10.23 7.10 2.97
CA VAL A 249 -10.28 8.27 2.08
C VAL A 249 -8.88 8.42 1.48
N VAL A 250 -8.77 8.27 0.16
CA VAL A 250 -7.52 8.48 -0.57
C VAL A 250 -7.76 9.52 -1.64
N PHE A 251 -6.80 10.45 -1.81
CA PHE A 251 -6.92 11.53 -2.79
C PHE A 251 -8.21 12.36 -2.67
N GLY A 252 -8.70 12.52 -1.44
CA GLY A 252 -9.92 13.24 -1.10
C GLY A 252 -11.24 12.52 -1.41
N LYS A 253 -11.24 11.22 -1.76
CA LYS A 253 -12.48 10.45 -1.97
C LYS A 253 -12.51 9.17 -1.16
N ASN A 254 -13.68 8.81 -0.65
CA ASN A 254 -13.89 7.52 -0.01
C ASN A 254 -13.84 6.39 -1.07
N VAL A 255 -13.06 5.35 -0.78
CA VAL A 255 -12.81 4.26 -1.73
C VAL A 255 -14.06 3.43 -2.00
N TYR A 256 -14.86 3.13 -0.97
CA TYR A 256 -16.10 2.37 -1.11
C TYR A 256 -17.08 3.06 -2.05
N GLN A 257 -17.34 4.36 -1.84
CA GLN A 257 -18.23 5.16 -2.68
C GLN A 257 -17.77 5.21 -4.14
N VAL A 258 -16.46 5.34 -4.38
CA VAL A 258 -15.92 5.32 -5.74
C VAL A 258 -16.16 3.97 -6.42
N ARG A 259 -15.95 2.85 -5.71
CA ARG A 259 -16.21 1.50 -6.26
C ARG A 259 -17.69 1.25 -6.52
N GLU A 260 -18.57 1.73 -5.65
CA GLU A 260 -20.01 1.67 -5.86
C GLU A 260 -20.40 2.42 -7.14
N GLN A 261 -19.88 3.63 -7.35
CA GLN A 261 -20.13 4.39 -8.58
C GLN A 261 -19.59 3.68 -9.82
N MET A 262 -18.39 3.06 -9.75
CA MET A 262 -17.86 2.24 -10.84
C MET A 262 -18.83 1.11 -11.22
N GLY A 263 -19.46 0.47 -10.22
CA GLY A 263 -20.50 -0.53 -10.43
C GLY A 263 -21.74 0.00 -11.14
N ARG A 264 -22.20 1.19 -10.76
CA ARG A 264 -23.36 1.86 -11.40
C ARG A 264 -23.08 2.19 -12.86
N GLU A 265 -21.92 2.79 -13.17
CA GLU A 265 -21.55 3.08 -14.56
C GLU A 265 -21.42 1.80 -15.39
N LEU A 266 -20.86 0.73 -14.82
CA LEU A 266 -20.76 -0.58 -15.48
C LEU A 266 -22.13 -1.18 -15.83
N ALA A 267 -23.16 -0.96 -15.00
CA ALA A 267 -24.53 -1.40 -15.28
C ALA A 267 -25.18 -0.61 -16.42
N LYS A 268 -24.90 0.69 -16.52
CA LYS A 268 -25.39 1.54 -17.61
C LYS A 268 -24.72 1.20 -18.95
N GLU A 269 -23.42 0.95 -18.93
CA GLU A 269 -22.65 0.65 -20.14
C GLU A 269 -22.92 -0.75 -20.68
N LEU A 270 -23.04 -1.75 -19.80
CA LEU A 270 -23.11 -3.17 -20.17
C LEU A 270 -24.27 -3.89 -19.46
N PRO A 271 -25.54 -3.49 -19.71
CA PRO A 271 -26.72 -4.13 -19.15
C PRO A 271 -26.87 -5.57 -19.67
N VAL A 272 -27.45 -6.44 -18.86
CA VAL A 272 -27.83 -7.81 -19.26
C VAL A 272 -28.91 -8.35 -18.34
N ASP A 273 -29.87 -9.09 -18.91
CA ASP A 273 -30.89 -9.77 -18.12
C ASP A 273 -30.28 -10.99 -17.41
N ALA A 274 -30.38 -11.01 -16.09
CA ALA A 274 -29.92 -12.11 -15.26
C ALA A 274 -30.77 -12.23 -13.99
N ASP A 275 -30.53 -13.27 -13.19
CA ASP A 275 -31.34 -13.55 -12.02
C ASP A 275 -30.71 -12.98 -10.73
N MET A 276 -29.39 -12.80 -10.70
CA MET A 276 -28.69 -12.19 -9.56
C MET A 276 -27.31 -11.61 -9.92
N VAL A 277 -26.89 -10.59 -9.18
CA VAL A 277 -25.54 -10.02 -9.18
C VAL A 277 -24.74 -10.65 -8.05
N VAL A 278 -23.59 -11.22 -8.38
CA VAL A 278 -22.72 -11.96 -7.46
C VAL A 278 -21.33 -11.32 -7.47
N PRO A 279 -20.82 -10.82 -6.33
CA PRO A 279 -19.46 -10.31 -6.25
C PRO A 279 -18.44 -11.45 -6.20
N VAL A 280 -17.25 -11.19 -6.73
CA VAL A 280 -16.03 -11.91 -6.35
C VAL A 280 -15.49 -11.29 -5.06
N PRO A 281 -15.51 -12.02 -3.92
CA PRO A 281 -15.12 -11.44 -2.65
C PRO A 281 -13.59 -11.36 -2.48
N ASP A 282 -13.06 -10.34 -1.79
CA ASP A 282 -13.80 -9.23 -1.15
C ASP A 282 -13.81 -7.95 -1.99
N SER A 283 -12.96 -7.85 -3.01
CA SER A 283 -12.71 -6.61 -3.76
C SER A 283 -13.88 -6.19 -4.65
N GLY A 284 -14.60 -7.13 -5.26
CA GLY A 284 -15.73 -6.86 -6.15
C GLY A 284 -17.03 -6.46 -5.44
N VAL A 285 -17.10 -6.53 -4.11
CA VAL A 285 -18.35 -6.36 -3.34
C VAL A 285 -18.99 -5.00 -3.54
N ALA A 286 -18.25 -3.90 -3.38
CA ALA A 286 -18.79 -2.54 -3.52
C ALA A 286 -19.28 -2.25 -4.94
N ALA A 287 -18.52 -2.68 -5.96
CA ALA A 287 -18.93 -2.53 -7.36
C ALA A 287 -20.15 -3.39 -7.70
N ALA A 288 -20.24 -4.60 -7.16
CA ALA A 288 -21.42 -5.44 -7.33
C ALA A 288 -22.69 -4.85 -6.71
N LEU A 289 -22.55 -4.23 -5.53
CA LEU A 289 -23.67 -3.52 -4.91
C LEU A 289 -24.14 -2.35 -5.79
N GLY A 290 -23.20 -1.53 -6.28
CA GLY A 290 -23.54 -0.44 -7.19
C GLY A 290 -24.20 -0.90 -8.48
N TYR A 291 -23.69 -1.99 -9.09
CA TYR A 291 -24.28 -2.58 -10.28
C TYR A 291 -25.71 -3.08 -10.02
N SER A 292 -25.92 -3.79 -8.90
CA SER A 292 -27.23 -4.30 -8.49
C SER A 292 -28.25 -3.18 -8.30
N GLN A 293 -27.86 -2.10 -7.62
CA GLN A 293 -28.73 -0.97 -7.35
C GLN A 293 -29.11 -0.20 -8.63
N GLU A 294 -28.18 -0.07 -9.58
CA GLU A 294 -28.46 0.59 -10.85
C GLU A 294 -29.30 -0.28 -11.80
N SER A 295 -29.01 -1.59 -11.87
CA SER A 295 -29.72 -2.52 -12.76
C SER A 295 -31.07 -3.00 -12.22
N GLY A 296 -31.32 -2.89 -10.91
CA GLY A 296 -32.48 -3.47 -10.23
C GLY A 296 -32.41 -4.99 -10.04
N ILE A 297 -31.34 -5.65 -10.48
CA ILE A 297 -31.13 -7.10 -10.33
C ILE A 297 -30.63 -7.36 -8.91
N PRO A 298 -31.18 -8.34 -8.16
CA PRO A 298 -30.85 -8.56 -6.75
C PRO A 298 -29.39 -8.96 -6.53
N PHE A 299 -28.76 -8.36 -5.53
CA PHE A 299 -27.42 -8.71 -5.05
C PHE A 299 -27.47 -9.96 -4.16
N GLU A 300 -26.59 -10.93 -4.41
CA GLU A 300 -26.51 -12.18 -3.65
C GLU A 300 -25.06 -12.59 -3.38
N MET A 301 -24.76 -12.90 -2.12
CA MET A 301 -23.48 -13.48 -1.70
C MET A 301 -23.47 -14.98 -2.00
N ALA A 302 -23.26 -15.35 -3.26
CA ALA A 302 -23.23 -16.75 -3.70
C ALA A 302 -21.82 -17.37 -3.71
N ILE A 303 -20.78 -16.57 -3.46
CA ILE A 303 -19.38 -17.02 -3.30
C ILE A 303 -18.92 -16.58 -1.92
N MET A 304 -18.44 -17.53 -1.13
CA MET A 304 -17.87 -17.29 0.20
C MET A 304 -16.35 -17.34 0.14
N ARG A 305 -15.69 -16.35 0.75
CA ARG A 305 -14.24 -16.38 0.97
C ARG A 305 -13.93 -17.18 2.23
N ASN A 306 -12.94 -18.06 2.15
CA ASN A 306 -12.40 -18.73 3.33
C ASN A 306 -11.38 -17.83 4.04
N HIS A 307 -11.72 -17.41 5.26
CA HIS A 307 -10.89 -16.51 6.07
C HIS A 307 -9.66 -17.17 6.70
N TYR A 308 -9.60 -18.50 6.72
CA TYR A 308 -8.53 -19.27 7.39
C TYR A 308 -7.39 -19.67 6.46
N VAL A 309 -7.47 -19.32 5.17
CA VAL A 309 -6.41 -19.65 4.20
C VAL A 309 -5.34 -18.58 4.21
N GLY A 310 -4.22 -18.87 4.87
CA GLY A 310 -2.99 -18.07 4.83
C GLY A 310 -2.19 -18.21 3.52
N ARG A 311 -1.14 -17.39 3.36
CA ARG A 311 -0.12 -17.57 2.31
C ARG A 311 0.87 -18.65 2.78
N THR A 312 0.84 -19.85 2.21
CA THR A 312 1.93 -20.84 2.35
C THR A 312 2.95 -20.67 1.21
N PHE A 313 4.23 -20.54 1.55
CA PHE A 313 5.33 -20.10 0.67
C PHE A 313 6.06 -21.22 -0.10
N ILE A 314 5.85 -22.50 0.19
CA ILE A 314 6.55 -23.62 -0.47
C ILE A 314 5.53 -24.68 -0.86
N GLU A 315 5.38 -25.01 -2.15
CA GLU A 315 4.64 -26.23 -2.57
C GLU A 315 5.04 -26.69 -3.99
N PRO A 316 5.22 -27.99 -4.27
CA PRO A 316 5.94 -28.46 -5.47
C PRO A 316 5.06 -28.71 -6.72
N THR A 317 3.73 -28.82 -6.62
CA THR A 317 2.91 -29.36 -7.73
C THR A 317 1.73 -28.48 -8.17
N GLN A 318 1.35 -28.61 -9.45
CA GLN A 318 0.23 -27.86 -10.06
C GLN A 318 -1.14 -28.27 -9.49
N GLU A 319 -1.30 -29.52 -9.04
CA GLU A 319 -2.52 -30.05 -8.42
C GLU A 319 -2.85 -29.36 -7.09
N VAL A 320 -1.83 -29.10 -6.26
CA VAL A 320 -1.97 -28.36 -4.99
C VAL A 320 -2.35 -26.89 -5.24
N ARG A 321 -1.93 -26.31 -6.38
CA ARG A 321 -2.32 -24.95 -6.79
C ARG A 321 -3.78 -24.84 -7.21
N ASP A 322 -4.37 -25.89 -7.77
CA ASP A 322 -5.80 -25.94 -8.10
C ASP A 322 -6.65 -26.15 -6.84
N LEU A 323 -6.16 -26.95 -5.88
CA LEU A 323 -6.74 -27.09 -4.54
C LEU A 323 -6.81 -25.74 -3.81
N LYS A 324 -5.78 -24.89 -3.91
CA LYS A 324 -5.71 -23.56 -3.26
C LYS A 324 -6.84 -22.60 -3.63
N VAL A 325 -7.40 -22.66 -4.85
CA VAL A 325 -8.54 -21.79 -5.21
C VAL A 325 -9.85 -22.33 -4.65
N LYS A 326 -10.06 -23.66 -4.70
CA LYS A 326 -11.17 -24.31 -3.98
C LYS A 326 -11.10 -24.06 -2.48
N LEU A 327 -9.88 -23.97 -1.92
CA LEU A 327 -9.68 -23.63 -0.51
C LEU A 327 -10.04 -22.17 -0.21
N LYS A 328 -9.84 -21.24 -1.15
CA LYS A 328 -10.05 -19.79 -0.95
C LYS A 328 -11.48 -19.32 -1.20
N LEU A 329 -12.14 -19.86 -2.22
CA LEU A 329 -13.49 -19.45 -2.62
C LEU A 329 -14.40 -20.68 -2.69
N SER A 330 -15.57 -20.57 -2.09
CA SER A 330 -16.56 -21.65 -2.01
C SER A 330 -17.91 -21.18 -2.55
N PRO A 331 -18.47 -21.82 -3.59
CA PRO A 331 -19.77 -21.46 -4.14
C PRO A 331 -20.91 -22.04 -3.28
N ILE A 332 -22.00 -21.29 -3.10
CA ILE A 332 -23.24 -21.77 -2.48
C ILE A 332 -24.12 -22.37 -3.58
N LYS A 333 -24.04 -23.69 -3.77
CA LYS A 333 -24.67 -24.40 -4.89
C LYS A 333 -26.19 -24.20 -4.95
N GLU A 334 -26.84 -24.17 -3.80
CA GLU A 334 -28.29 -24.01 -3.63
C GLU A 334 -28.76 -22.65 -4.17
N LYS A 335 -27.93 -21.61 -4.05
CA LYS A 335 -28.21 -20.27 -4.60
C LYS A 335 -27.92 -20.18 -6.09
N ILE A 336 -26.93 -20.93 -6.59
CA ILE A 336 -26.42 -20.81 -7.96
C ILE A 336 -27.19 -21.68 -8.96
N ARG A 337 -27.66 -22.87 -8.56
CA ARG A 337 -28.18 -23.88 -9.48
C ARG A 337 -29.33 -23.34 -10.35
N GLY A 338 -29.16 -23.44 -11.67
CA GLY A 338 -30.14 -23.04 -12.68
C GLY A 338 -30.26 -21.52 -12.90
N LYS A 339 -29.48 -20.69 -12.20
CA LYS A 339 -29.56 -19.22 -12.27
C LYS A 339 -28.61 -18.64 -13.31
N ARG A 340 -29.01 -17.53 -13.91
CA ARG A 340 -28.18 -16.64 -14.75
C ARG A 340 -27.50 -15.63 -13.83
N LEU A 341 -26.17 -15.59 -13.84
CA LEU A 341 -25.38 -14.81 -12.91
C LEU A 341 -24.71 -13.64 -13.60
N ILE A 342 -24.72 -12.47 -12.97
CA ILE A 342 -23.79 -11.38 -13.29
C ILE A 342 -22.67 -11.43 -12.25
N VAL A 343 -21.47 -11.77 -12.67
CA VAL A 343 -20.32 -11.92 -11.77
C VAL A 343 -19.44 -10.69 -11.88
N ILE A 344 -19.30 -9.96 -10.79
CA ILE A 344 -18.54 -8.70 -10.73
C ILE A 344 -17.20 -8.93 -10.05
N ASP A 345 -16.12 -8.56 -10.73
CA ASP A 345 -14.76 -8.58 -10.21
C ASP A 345 -14.11 -7.20 -10.41
N ASP A 346 -13.06 -6.89 -9.65
CA ASP A 346 -12.44 -5.56 -9.72
C ASP A 346 -11.60 -5.36 -10.98
N SER A 347 -10.82 -6.37 -11.37
CA SER A 347 -9.87 -6.28 -12.47
C SER A 347 -9.50 -7.65 -13.05
N ILE A 348 -8.96 -7.66 -14.26
CA ILE A 348 -8.31 -8.84 -14.86
C ILE A 348 -6.89 -8.44 -15.25
N VAL A 349 -5.90 -9.06 -14.59
CA VAL A 349 -4.48 -8.93 -14.96
C VAL A 349 -4.03 -10.14 -15.79
N ARG A 350 -3.95 -11.34 -15.18
CA ARG A 350 -3.53 -12.58 -15.88
C ARG A 350 -4.69 -13.47 -16.31
N GLY A 351 -5.91 -13.21 -15.81
CA GLY A 351 -7.14 -13.97 -16.09
C GLY A 351 -7.20 -15.40 -15.55
N THR A 352 -6.15 -15.92 -14.91
CA THR A 352 -6.12 -17.27 -14.34
C THR A 352 -7.17 -17.47 -13.24
N THR A 353 -7.32 -16.49 -12.33
CA THR A 353 -8.33 -16.50 -11.27
C THR A 353 -9.74 -16.46 -11.84
N SER A 354 -10.02 -15.55 -12.79
CA SER A 354 -11.34 -15.40 -13.39
C SER A 354 -11.77 -16.68 -14.12
N ARG A 355 -10.87 -17.34 -14.87
CA ARG A 355 -11.15 -18.65 -15.49
C ARG A 355 -11.55 -19.71 -14.46
N ARG A 356 -10.87 -19.73 -13.30
CA ARG A 356 -11.18 -20.68 -12.22
C ARG A 356 -12.52 -20.38 -11.55
N ILE A 357 -12.85 -19.11 -11.33
CA ILE A 357 -14.15 -18.68 -10.79
C ILE A 357 -15.27 -19.10 -11.74
N ILE A 358 -15.15 -18.84 -13.03
CA ILE A 358 -16.14 -19.23 -14.03
C ILE A 358 -16.36 -20.74 -14.02
N ARG A 359 -15.27 -21.53 -13.99
CA ARG A 359 -15.34 -22.99 -13.91
C ARG A 359 -16.07 -23.45 -12.64
N MET A 360 -15.71 -22.90 -11.49
CA MET A 360 -16.34 -23.20 -10.19
C MET A 360 -17.85 -22.92 -10.20
N LEU A 361 -18.28 -21.80 -10.79
CA LEU A 361 -19.69 -21.43 -10.88
C LEU A 361 -20.47 -22.34 -11.85
N ARG A 362 -19.85 -22.75 -12.98
CA ARG A 362 -20.44 -23.76 -13.88
C ARG A 362 -20.60 -25.10 -13.17
N GLU A 363 -19.58 -25.56 -12.44
CA GLU A 363 -19.63 -26.79 -11.63
C GLU A 363 -20.68 -26.71 -10.51
N ALA A 364 -20.99 -25.51 -10.02
CA ALA A 364 -22.07 -25.28 -9.06
C ALA A 364 -23.48 -25.26 -9.69
N GLY A 365 -23.57 -25.30 -11.03
CA GLY A 365 -24.82 -25.41 -11.78
C GLY A 365 -25.38 -24.09 -12.31
N ALA A 366 -24.58 -23.03 -12.45
CA ALA A 366 -25.02 -21.79 -13.08
C ALA A 366 -25.49 -22.04 -14.54
N LYS A 367 -26.62 -21.47 -14.93
CA LYS A 367 -27.17 -21.56 -16.29
C LYS A 367 -26.40 -20.68 -17.27
N GLU A 368 -26.15 -19.42 -16.87
CA GLU A 368 -25.37 -18.44 -17.61
C GLU A 368 -24.46 -17.68 -16.63
N ILE A 369 -23.30 -17.24 -17.12
CA ILE A 369 -22.35 -16.46 -16.34
C ILE A 369 -21.91 -15.27 -17.19
N HIS A 370 -22.33 -14.09 -16.77
CA HIS A 370 -22.01 -12.80 -17.38
C HIS A 370 -20.95 -12.11 -16.53
N MET A 371 -19.69 -12.30 -16.88
CA MET A 371 -18.59 -11.60 -16.19
C MET A 371 -18.64 -10.10 -16.54
N ARG A 372 -18.50 -9.24 -15.53
CA ARG A 372 -18.30 -7.80 -15.69
C ARG A 372 -17.16 -7.35 -14.77
N ILE A 373 -16.34 -6.43 -15.26
CA ILE A 373 -15.12 -6.01 -14.57
C ILE A 373 -15.23 -4.53 -14.27
N ALA A 374 -15.05 -4.15 -13.00
CA ALA A 374 -15.14 -2.77 -12.52
C ALA A 374 -13.88 -1.95 -12.82
N SER A 375 -13.19 -2.28 -13.91
CA SER A 375 -12.03 -1.55 -14.41
C SER A 375 -11.93 -1.69 -15.94
N PRO A 376 -11.29 -0.72 -16.62
CA PRO A 376 -10.81 -0.91 -17.98
C PRO A 376 -9.82 -2.08 -18.08
N ALA A 377 -9.56 -2.53 -19.31
CA ALA A 377 -8.57 -3.56 -19.58
C ALA A 377 -7.15 -3.10 -19.18
N THR A 378 -6.43 -3.96 -18.44
CA THR A 378 -5.01 -3.71 -18.11
C THR A 378 -4.16 -4.13 -19.31
N VAL A 379 -3.67 -3.16 -20.09
CA VAL A 379 -2.94 -3.39 -21.35
C VAL A 379 -1.42 -3.23 -21.24
N GLY A 380 -0.90 -2.79 -20.10
CA GLY A 380 0.53 -2.55 -19.92
C GLY A 380 0.96 -2.59 -18.46
N PRO A 381 2.28 -2.75 -18.20
CA PRO A 381 2.82 -2.84 -16.85
C PRO A 381 2.79 -1.49 -16.14
N CYS A 382 2.73 -1.53 -14.82
CA CYS A 382 2.88 -0.33 -13.98
C CYS A 382 4.34 -0.07 -13.59
N TYR A 383 4.89 1.06 -14.03
CA TYR A 383 6.26 1.48 -13.67
C TYR A 383 6.38 2.23 -12.33
N TYR A 384 5.28 2.34 -11.58
CA TYR A 384 5.18 3.23 -10.41
C TYR A 384 4.96 2.48 -9.08
N GLY A 385 5.19 1.16 -9.05
CA GLY A 385 5.18 0.35 -7.81
C GLY A 385 3.94 -0.53 -7.61
N VAL A 386 3.18 -0.81 -8.67
CA VAL A 386 2.24 -1.95 -8.68
C VAL A 386 2.94 -3.11 -9.39
N ASP A 387 2.94 -4.29 -8.79
CA ASP A 387 3.36 -5.53 -9.47
C ASP A 387 2.21 -6.00 -10.37
N THR A 388 2.32 -5.77 -11.68
CA THR A 388 1.31 -6.11 -12.71
C THR A 388 1.88 -7.08 -13.73
#